data_AF-A0A967LHI2-F1
#
_entry.id   AF-A0A967LHI2-F1
#
_cell.length_a   1.000
_cell.length_b   1.000
_cell.length_c   1.000
_cell.angle_alpha   90.00
_cell.angle_beta   90.00
_cell.angle_gamma   90.00
#
_symmetry.space_group_name_H-M   'P 1'
#
loop_
_entity.id
_entity.type
_entity.pdbx_description
1 polymer ?
#
loop_
_entity_poly.entity_id
_entity_poly.type
_entity_poly.pdbx_seq_one_letter_code
_entity_poly.pdbx_strand_id
1 'polypeptide(L)' 'GSRVLVYGATGAIGSAAVQLLKHLGITVTAVCDTQGVALLQSLGADRVVDYTQQDFTQQNFTG' A
#
# COMPACT_ATOMS: atom_id res chain seq x y z
N GLY A 1 12.04 12.47 -9.82
CA GLY A 1 11.87 11.14 -9.21
C GLY A 1 10.51 10.60 -9.58
N SER A 2 10.46 9.36 -10.06
CA SER A 2 9.22 8.67 -10.43
C SER A 2 8.55 8.12 -9.17
N ARG A 3 7.22 8.28 -9.06
CA ARG A 3 6.41 7.78 -7.96
C ARG A 3 5.35 6.85 -8.51
N VAL A 4 5.22 5.67 -7.91
CA VAL A 4 4.22 4.67 -8.31
C VAL A 4 3.33 4.34 -7.12
N LEU A 5 2.03 4.26 -7.38
CA LEU A 5 1.02 3.79 -6.45
C LEU A 5 0.63 2.36 -6.83
N VAL A 6 0.75 1.42 -5.89
CA VAL A 6 0.38 0.02 -6.09
C VAL A 6 -0.82 -0.30 -5.21
N TYR A 7 -1.97 -0.53 -5.83
CA TYR A 7 -3.19 -0.94 -5.12
C TYR A 7 -3.26 -2.45 -4.99
N GLY A 8 -3.62 -2.97 -3.81
CA GLY A 8 -3.66 -4.42 -3.56
C GLY A 8 -2.27 -5.04 -3.56
N ALA A 9 -1.28 -4.32 -3.01
CA ALA A 9 0.13 -4.70 -3.11
C ALA A 9 0.48 -6.00 -2.34
N THR A 10 -0.43 -6.54 -1.54
CA THR A 10 -0.29 -7.81 -0.80
C THR A 10 -0.41 -9.06 -1.67
N GLY A 11 -0.94 -8.95 -2.89
CA GLY A 11 -1.00 -10.07 -3.82
C GLY A 11 0.38 -10.51 -4.32
N ALA A 12 0.46 -11.70 -4.92
CA ALA A 12 1.70 -12.24 -5.50
C ALA A 12 2.33 -11.30 -6.54
N ILE A 13 1.50 -10.62 -7.34
CA ILE A 13 1.96 -9.67 -8.36
C ILE A 13 2.34 -8.33 -7.71
N GLY A 14 1.55 -7.86 -6.75
CA GLY A 14 1.77 -6.59 -6.07
C GLY A 14 3.09 -6.57 -5.29
N SER A 15 3.37 -7.64 -4.55
CA SER A 15 4.60 -7.79 -3.76
C SER A 15 5.85 -7.84 -4.65
N ALA A 16 5.80 -8.59 -5.75
CA ALA A 16 6.87 -8.62 -6.74
C ALA A 16 7.09 -7.24 -7.40
N ALA A 17 6.01 -6.52 -7.71
CA ALA A 17 6.10 -5.17 -8.28
C ALA A 17 6.77 -4.19 -7.31
N VAL A 18 6.43 -4.23 -6.01
CA VAL A 18 7.08 -3.40 -4.99
C VAL A 18 8.59 -3.65 -4.96
N GLN A 19 9.02 -4.91 -4.89
CA GLN A 19 10.45 -5.23 -4.85
C GLN A 19 11.20 -4.75 -6.10
N LEU A 20 10.61 -4.95 -7.28
CA LEU A 20 11.22 -4.55 -8.54
C LEU A 20 11.34 -3.02 -8.65
N LEU A 21 10.27 -2.29 -8.32
CA LEU A 21 10.29 -0.82 -8.32
C LEU A 21 11.29 -0.25 -7.30
N LYS A 22 11.38 -0.86 -6.11
CA LYS A 22 12.38 -0.48 -5.10
C LYS A 22 13.81 -0.75 -5.58
N HIS A 23 14.05 -1.87 -6.27
CA HIS A 23 15.34 -2.15 -6.89
C HIS A 23 15.73 -1.13 -7.96
N LEU A 24 14.74 -0.58 -8.67
CA LEU A 24 14.93 0.50 -9.65
C LEU A 24 15.11 1.89 -9.02
N GLY A 25 15.10 2.00 -7.68
CA GLY A 25 15.20 3.29 -6.97
C GLY A 25 13.95 4.18 -7.13
N ILE A 26 12.81 3.58 -7.49
CA ILE A 26 11.54 4.28 -7.64
C ILE A 26 10.84 4.34 -6.28
N THR A 27 10.22 5.47 -5.97
CA THR A 27 9.44 5.62 -4.74
C THR A 27 8.11 4.89 -4.88
N VAL A 28 7.88 3.89 -4.03
CA VAL A 28 6.68 3.04 -4.06
C VAL A 28 5.76 3.40 -2.91
N THR A 29 4.53 3.78 -3.24
CA THR A 29 3.42 3.86 -2.29
C THR A 29 2.52 2.64 -2.49
N ALA A 30 2.42 1.79 -1.48
CA ALA A 30 1.62 0.58 -1.53
C ALA A 30 0.32 0.78 -0.74
N VAL A 31 -0.81 0.34 -1.28
CA VAL A 31 -2.12 0.40 -0.62
C VAL A 31 -2.58 -1.03 -0.33
N CYS A 32 -2.87 -1.33 0.94
CA CYS A 32 -3.28 -2.65 1.40
C CYS A 32 -4.20 -2.57 2.62
N ASP A 33 -4.72 -3.72 3.05
CA ASP A 33 -5.39 -3.88 4.33
C ASP A 33 -4.37 -3.95 5.47
N THR A 34 -4.84 -3.83 6.72
CA THR A 34 -3.97 -3.82 7.91
C THR A 34 -3.02 -5.02 7.99
N GLN A 35 -3.44 -6.21 7.55
CA GLN A 35 -2.60 -7.42 7.60
C GLN A 35 -1.43 -7.34 6.62
N GLY A 36 -1.61 -6.60 5.53
CA GLY A 36 -0.62 -6.38 4.49
C GLY A 36 0.50 -5.42 4.82
N VAL A 37 0.32 -4.60 5.86
CA VAL A 37 1.20 -3.46 6.12
C VAL A 37 2.62 -3.92 6.47
N ALA A 38 2.75 -4.88 7.38
CA ALA A 38 4.04 -5.41 7.81
C ALA A 38 4.78 -6.13 6.67
N LEU A 39 4.05 -6.81 5.79
CA LEU A 39 4.61 -7.45 4.60
C LEU A 39 5.22 -6.40 3.67
N LEU A 40 4.46 -5.36 3.32
CA LEU A 40 4.90 -4.35 2.36
C LEU A 40 6.03 -3.47 2.88
N GLN A 41 6.05 -3.19 4.18
CA GLN A 41 7.18 -2.55 4.84
C GLN A 41 8.44 -3.42 4.74
N SER A 42 8.32 -4.73 4.98
CA SER A 42 9.44 -5.67 4.86
C SER A 42 9.94 -5.82 3.42
N LEU A 43 9.05 -5.68 2.43
CA LEU A 43 9.40 -5.67 1.00
C LEU A 43 10.06 -4.36 0.55
N GLY A 44 10.07 -3.34 1.41
CA GLY A 44 10.75 -2.06 1.20
C GLY A 44 9.87 -0.94 0.65
N ALA A 45 8.54 -1.05 0.66
CA ALA A 45 7.68 0.07 0.25
C ALA A 45 8.02 1.36 1.04
N ASP A 46 8.14 2.50 0.36
CA ASP A 46 8.46 3.79 1.01
C ASP A 46 7.29 4.31 1.85
N ARG A 47 6.08 4.09 1.35
CA ARG A 47 4.84 4.39 2.05
C ARG A 47 3.90 3.21 1.93
N VAL A 48 3.23 2.90 3.03
CA VAL A 48 2.13 1.94 3.05
C VAL A 48 0.89 2.66 3.56
N VAL A 49 -0.19 2.58 2.79
CA VAL A 49 -1.48 3.18 3.10
C VAL A 49 -2.45 2.05 3.42
N ASP A 50 -2.94 2.04 4.64
CA ASP A 50 -3.98 1.12 5.09
C ASP A 50 -5.34 1.71 4.69
N TYR A 51 -6.00 1.10 3.69
CA TYR A 51 -7.32 1.57 3.24
C TYR A 51 -8.46 1.10 4.15
N THR A 52 -8.21 0.10 5.00
CA THR A 52 -9.19 -0.40 5.98
C THR A 52 -9.25 0.47 7.24
N GLN A 53 -8.18 1.21 7.54
CA GLN A 53 -8.16 2.25 8.57
C GLN A 53 -8.73 3.59 8.10
N GLN A 54 -9.17 3.71 6.84
CA GLN A 54 -9.89 4.89 6.40
C GLN A 54 -11.30 4.82 7.00
N ASP A 55 -11.49 5.52 8.13
CA ASP A 55 -12.73 5.68 8.91
C ASP A 55 -14.01 5.63 8.06
N PHE A 56 -14.57 4.44 7.82
CA PHE A 56 -15.95 4.27 7.36
C PHE A 56 -16.98 4.70 8.43
N THR A 57 -16.50 4.97 9.64
CA THR A 57 -17.23 5.50 10.79
C THR A 57 -17.64 6.98 10.66
N GLN A 58 -17.26 7.68 9.59
CA GLN A 58 -17.77 9.04 9.28
C GLN A 58 -18.96 9.07 8.31
N GLN A 59 -19.73 7.98 8.19
CA GLN A 59 -21.03 7.97 7.52
C GLN A 59 -22.17 7.92 8.56
N ASN A 60 -22.14 8.78 9.57
CA ASN A 60 -23.32 9.10 10.36
C ASN A 60 -24.13 10.19 9.64
N PHE A 61 -24.89 9.80 8.61
CA PHE A 61 -26.07 10.57 8.22
C PHE A 61 -27.28 9.98 8.94
N THR A 62 -27.43 10.38 10.20
CA THR A 62 -28.74 10.38 10.86
C THR A 62 -29.47 11.63 10.38
N GLY A 63 -30.51 11.44 9.58
CA GLY A 63 -31.48 12.46 9.18
C GLY A 63 -32.80 11.78 8.88
#